data_AF-A0AAV2E6D0-F1
#
_entry.id   AF-A0AAV2E6D0-F1
#
_cell.length_a   1.000
_cell.length_b   1.000
_cell.length_c   1.000
_cell.angle_alpha   90.00
_cell.angle_beta   90.00
_cell.angle_gamma   90.00
#
_symmetry.space_group_name_H-M   'P 1'
#
loop_
_entity.id
_entity.type
_entity.pdbx_description
1 polymer ?
#
loop_
_entity_poly.entity_id
_entity_poly.type
_entity_poly.pdbx_seq_one_letter_code
_entity_poly.pdbx_strand_id
1 'polypeptide(L)'
;MMRCWTLAVQLIELFVSALVHMLYGFYIFSSAVAGDLSQRLSDWYFKPNMDLIVKEPQQQELTTVTSSASTRLDELPPIVLIHGIFGFGKGRLGGLSYFAGAENKDERVLVPDLGSLTSIYDRARELFYYLKGGKVDYGEEHSKACGHSQFGRTYERGNCPRWGEDHPIHFVGHSAGAQVVRVLQQMLADKAFKGYERTSENWVLSITSLSGAFNGTTRTYLDGMYPEDGKSLKSICLLQICRLGVIVYDWLDIPWLKAYYNFGFDHFNMSWKKKSISGLVDCLLGNSGPFTSGDWILPDLTIQGSIEINSHLQTFPNTYYFSYATKRTRKFMGITMPSSILGIHPMLFIRVLQMSQWRHPSEVAPPYKGYRDEDWQDNDGALNTISMTHPRFPIEHPSHFIQDDSECESLQPGIWYYKIIEGDHILFIVNRERAGVQFDLIYDNIFERCRKHVFKKNPQMLPNEAQP
;
A
#
# COMPACT_ATOMS: atom_id res chain seq x y z
N MET A 1 -11.80 -25.52 -34.09
CA MET A 1 -12.48 -24.20 -34.13
C MET A 1 -12.67 -23.57 -32.75
N MET A 2 -13.33 -24.21 -31.78
CA MET A 2 -13.51 -23.63 -30.42
C MET A 2 -12.21 -23.23 -29.70
N ARG A 3 -11.17 -24.09 -29.69
CA ARG A 3 -9.88 -23.75 -29.05
C ARG A 3 -9.18 -22.54 -29.69
N CYS A 4 -9.22 -22.42 -31.02
CA CYS A 4 -8.66 -21.27 -31.74
C CYS A 4 -9.44 -19.99 -31.44
N TRP A 5 -10.76 -20.08 -31.32
CA TRP A 5 -11.60 -18.96 -30.93
C TRP A 5 -11.33 -18.48 -29.50
N THR A 6 -11.24 -19.40 -28.54
CA THR A 6 -10.89 -19.08 -27.14
C THR A 6 -9.52 -18.42 -27.04
N LEU A 7 -8.52 -18.94 -27.76
CA LEU A 7 -7.18 -18.34 -27.80
C LEU A 7 -7.23 -16.93 -28.41
N ALA A 8 -7.97 -16.73 -29.50
CA ALA A 8 -8.12 -15.42 -30.13
C ALA A 8 -8.76 -14.40 -29.18
N VAL A 9 -9.82 -14.79 -28.46
CA VAL A 9 -10.47 -13.93 -27.45
C VAL A 9 -9.51 -13.58 -26.31
N GLN A 10 -8.72 -14.55 -25.81
CA GLN A 10 -7.72 -14.31 -24.78
C GLN A 10 -6.60 -13.35 -25.25
N LEU A 11 -6.15 -13.48 -26.49
CA LEU A 11 -5.14 -12.58 -27.05
C LEU A 11 -5.68 -11.16 -27.28
N ILE A 12 -6.95 -11.03 -27.72
CA ILE A 12 -7.62 -9.73 -27.85
C ILE A 12 -7.77 -9.08 -26.47
N GLU A 13 -8.23 -9.83 -25.48
CA GLU A 13 -8.36 -9.33 -24.10
C GLU A 13 -7.00 -8.89 -23.55
N LEU A 14 -5.95 -9.69 -23.74
CA LEU A 14 -4.60 -9.34 -23.31
C LEU A 14 -4.11 -8.05 -24.01
N PHE A 15 -4.34 -7.92 -25.33
CA PHE A 15 -3.98 -6.73 -26.08
C PHE A 15 -4.70 -5.48 -25.55
N VAL A 16 -6.02 -5.57 -25.38
CA VAL A 16 -6.84 -4.46 -24.86
C VAL A 16 -6.40 -4.09 -23.44
N SER A 17 -6.24 -5.08 -22.55
CA SER A 17 -5.80 -4.87 -21.18
C SER A 17 -4.40 -4.23 -21.13
N ALA A 18 -3.45 -4.72 -21.92
CA ALA A 18 -2.10 -4.13 -22.01
C ALA A 18 -2.15 -2.71 -22.54
N LEU A 19 -2.92 -2.44 -23.60
CA LEU A 19 -3.06 -1.11 -24.19
C LEU A 19 -3.67 -0.13 -23.17
N VAL A 20 -4.74 -0.50 -22.48
CA VAL A 20 -5.39 0.35 -21.47
C VAL A 20 -4.45 0.67 -20.31
N HIS A 21 -3.71 -0.31 -19.78
CA HIS A 21 -2.76 -0.07 -18.69
C HIS A 21 -1.57 0.78 -19.16
N MET A 22 -1.02 0.55 -20.35
CA MET A 22 0.07 1.37 -20.89
C MET A 22 -0.37 2.81 -21.18
N LEU A 23 -1.53 3.01 -21.80
CA LEU A 23 -2.07 4.35 -22.07
C LEU A 23 -2.35 5.10 -20.78
N TYR A 24 -2.91 4.44 -19.77
CA TYR A 24 -3.14 5.06 -18.47
C TYR A 24 -1.83 5.40 -17.74
N GLY A 25 -0.86 4.49 -17.75
CA GLY A 25 0.48 4.76 -17.20
C GLY A 25 1.16 5.93 -17.88
N PHE A 26 1.09 5.99 -19.22
CA PHE A 26 1.60 7.11 -20.00
C PHE A 26 0.86 8.41 -19.69
N TYR A 27 -0.47 8.36 -19.54
CA TYR A 27 -1.27 9.53 -19.16
C TYR A 27 -0.85 10.08 -17.79
N ILE A 28 -0.72 9.23 -16.78
CA ILE A 28 -0.28 9.66 -15.43
C ILE A 28 1.13 10.24 -15.49
N PHE A 29 2.07 9.55 -16.14
CA PHE A 29 3.45 10.01 -16.25
C PHE A 29 3.57 11.33 -17.02
N SER A 30 2.92 11.44 -18.18
CA SER A 30 2.95 12.65 -19.00
C SER A 30 2.25 13.83 -18.33
N SER A 31 1.13 13.60 -17.63
CA SER A 31 0.44 14.64 -16.86
C SER A 31 1.29 15.16 -15.71
N ALA A 32 1.98 14.25 -14.99
CA ALA A 32 2.90 14.62 -13.92
C ALA A 32 4.08 15.48 -14.46
N VAL A 33 4.74 15.02 -15.53
CA VAL A 33 5.85 15.75 -16.16
C VAL A 33 5.39 17.10 -16.71
N ALA A 34 4.22 17.17 -17.33
CA ALA A 34 3.65 18.42 -17.84
C ALA A 34 3.33 19.39 -16.69
N GLY A 35 2.78 18.90 -15.58
CA GLY A 35 2.55 19.69 -14.36
C GLY A 35 3.84 20.30 -13.82
N ASP A 36 4.90 19.50 -13.70
CA ASP A 36 6.21 19.96 -13.22
C ASP A 36 6.84 21.00 -14.16
N LEU A 37 6.74 20.77 -15.48
CA LEU A 37 7.26 21.70 -16.47
C LEU A 37 6.49 23.03 -16.43
N SER A 38 5.16 22.97 -16.32
CA SER A 38 4.32 24.16 -16.16
C SER A 38 4.66 24.94 -14.91
N GLN A 39 4.89 24.26 -13.77
CA GLN A 39 5.28 24.90 -12.52
C GLN A 39 6.66 25.56 -12.63
N ARG A 40 7.65 24.88 -13.21
CA ARG A 40 8.98 25.46 -13.44
C ARG A 40 8.95 26.66 -14.39
N LEU A 41 8.14 26.61 -15.44
CA LEU A 41 7.94 27.73 -16.36
C LEU A 41 7.25 28.91 -15.66
N SER A 42 6.24 28.64 -14.83
CA SER A 42 5.58 29.65 -14.02
C SER A 42 6.57 30.30 -13.04
N ASP A 43 7.34 29.51 -12.30
CA ASP A 43 8.37 30.01 -11.40
C ASP A 43 9.39 30.88 -12.14
N TRP A 44 9.83 30.46 -13.33
CA TRP A 44 10.76 31.22 -14.16
C TRP A 44 10.16 32.54 -14.68
N TYR A 45 8.90 32.51 -15.11
CA TYR A 45 8.21 33.67 -15.71
C TYR A 45 7.74 34.70 -14.67
N PHE A 46 7.36 34.24 -13.47
CA PHE A 46 6.83 35.08 -12.39
C PHE A 46 7.85 35.41 -11.28
N LYS A 47 9.05 34.80 -11.26
CA LYS A 47 10.19 35.24 -10.42
C LYS A 47 11.34 35.99 -11.14
N PRO A 48 11.14 36.93 -12.10
CA PRO A 48 12.28 37.72 -12.59
C PRO A 48 12.68 38.92 -11.71
N ASN A 49 11.95 39.29 -10.65
CA ASN A 49 12.23 40.55 -9.92
C ASN A 49 11.84 40.52 -8.43
N MET A 50 12.53 39.74 -7.59
CA MET A 50 12.51 39.91 -6.12
C MET A 50 13.88 39.64 -5.47
N ASP A 51 14.98 39.87 -6.20
CA ASP A 51 16.36 39.83 -5.66
C ASP A 51 16.99 41.22 -5.50
N LEU A 52 16.17 42.27 -5.32
CA LEU A 52 16.66 43.61 -4.97
C LEU A 52 16.04 44.08 -3.64
N ILE A 53 16.86 43.91 -2.59
CA ILE A 53 16.80 44.56 -1.28
C ILE A 53 15.66 44.09 -0.36
N VAL A 54 15.89 42.96 0.33
CA VAL A 54 15.68 42.90 1.78
C VAL A 54 16.88 42.15 2.36
N LYS A 55 17.79 42.88 3.02
CA LYS A 55 18.73 42.25 3.95
C LYS A 55 17.88 41.61 5.04
N GLU A 56 17.88 40.28 5.11
CA GLU A 56 17.43 39.56 6.29
C GLU A 56 18.20 40.12 7.51
N PRO A 57 17.53 40.59 8.57
CA PRO A 57 18.18 40.71 9.85
C PRO A 57 18.53 39.29 10.31
N GLN A 58 19.79 39.09 10.66
CA GLN A 58 20.25 37.92 11.39
C GLN A 58 19.24 37.58 12.49
N GLN A 59 18.65 36.38 12.43
CA GLN A 59 17.86 35.82 13.52
C GLN A 59 18.80 35.47 14.68
N GLN A 60 19.17 36.48 15.45
CA GLN A 60 19.49 36.35 16.85
C GLN A 60 18.22 36.66 17.66
N GLU A 61 17.83 35.69 18.49
CA GLU A 61 16.86 35.80 19.60
C GLU A 61 15.40 36.14 19.26
N LEU A 62 14.60 35.08 19.01
CA LEU A 62 13.17 35.06 19.33
C LEU A 62 12.80 33.69 19.92
N THR A 63 13.27 33.43 21.13
CA THR A 63 13.28 32.11 21.79
C THR A 63 12.05 31.80 22.65
N THR A 64 10.94 32.54 22.53
CA THR A 64 9.83 32.39 23.51
C THR A 64 8.42 32.17 22.95
N VAL A 65 8.21 32.21 21.63
CA VAL A 65 6.87 31.95 21.04
C VAL A 65 6.83 30.72 20.13
N THR A 66 7.93 30.39 19.45
CA THR A 66 8.05 29.22 18.56
C THR A 66 8.21 27.88 19.30
N SER A 67 8.70 27.87 20.53
CA SER A 67 8.85 26.62 21.29
C SER A 67 7.51 25.98 21.63
N SER A 68 6.46 26.77 21.90
CA SER A 68 5.15 26.23 22.32
C SER A 68 4.36 25.56 21.19
N ALA A 69 4.61 25.94 19.92
CA ALA A 69 3.97 25.35 18.75
C ALA A 69 4.76 24.14 18.24
N SER A 70 6.10 24.20 18.23
CA SER A 70 6.94 23.04 17.88
C SER A 70 6.80 21.91 18.91
N THR A 71 6.70 22.23 20.21
CA THR A 71 6.50 21.23 21.27
C THR A 71 5.12 20.57 21.15
N ARG A 72 4.07 21.31 20.79
CA ARG A 72 2.72 20.75 20.56
C ARG A 72 2.62 19.85 19.33
N LEU A 73 3.28 20.20 18.22
CA LEU A 73 3.35 19.31 17.04
C LEU A 73 4.13 18.03 17.33
N ASP A 74 5.17 18.12 18.16
CA ASP A 74 6.00 16.97 18.55
C ASP A 74 5.27 15.99 19.48
N GLU A 75 4.18 16.42 20.13
CA GLU A 75 3.33 15.61 21.00
C GLU A 75 2.23 14.85 20.24
N LEU A 76 1.78 15.32 19.08
CA LEU A 76 0.73 14.64 18.30
C LEU A 76 1.25 13.37 17.63
N PRO A 77 0.68 12.17 17.88
CA PRO A 77 1.05 10.95 17.15
C PRO A 77 0.99 11.14 15.62
N PRO A 78 2.06 10.87 14.86
CA PRO A 78 2.03 11.03 13.41
C PRO A 78 1.05 10.04 12.77
N ILE A 79 0.48 10.45 11.63
CA ILE A 79 -0.33 9.58 10.77
C ILE A 79 0.53 9.22 9.55
N VAL A 80 0.72 7.93 9.28
CA VAL A 80 1.57 7.48 8.18
C VAL A 80 0.72 6.79 7.11
N LEU A 81 0.67 7.38 5.92
CA LEU A 81 -0.10 6.88 4.78
C LEU A 81 0.75 5.93 3.94
N ILE A 82 0.34 4.66 3.84
CA ILE A 82 1.09 3.61 3.16
C ILE A 82 0.39 3.22 1.86
N HIS A 83 1.05 3.50 0.74
CA HIS A 83 0.51 3.22 -0.59
C HIS A 83 0.42 1.72 -0.89
N GLY A 84 -0.29 1.33 -1.94
CA GLY A 84 -0.38 -0.05 -2.41
C GLY A 84 0.65 -0.43 -3.47
N ILE A 85 0.28 -1.42 -4.29
CA ILE A 85 0.97 -1.75 -5.54
C ILE A 85 0.97 -0.54 -6.49
N PHE A 86 2.06 -0.32 -7.21
CA PHE A 86 2.29 0.83 -8.11
C PHE A 86 2.19 2.22 -7.45
N GLY A 87 2.00 2.28 -6.14
CA GLY A 87 1.99 3.56 -5.42
C GLY A 87 3.37 4.17 -5.26
N PHE A 88 3.39 5.38 -4.71
CA PHE A 88 4.60 6.19 -4.55
C PHE A 88 4.44 7.14 -3.37
N GLY A 89 5.57 7.53 -2.78
CA GLY A 89 5.60 8.46 -1.65
C GLY A 89 5.52 9.94 -2.05
N LYS A 90 5.46 10.82 -1.06
CA LYS A 90 5.46 12.28 -1.29
C LYS A 90 6.76 12.72 -1.97
N GLY A 91 6.61 13.57 -2.99
CA GLY A 91 7.73 14.09 -3.80
C GLY A 91 8.18 13.17 -4.93
N ARG A 92 7.44 12.09 -5.20
CA ARG A 92 7.59 11.25 -6.41
C ARG A 92 6.50 11.55 -7.42
N LEU A 93 6.79 11.29 -8.70
CA LEU A 93 5.97 11.72 -9.84
C LEU A 93 5.63 13.22 -9.78
N GLY A 94 6.65 14.03 -9.48
CA GLY A 94 6.51 15.48 -9.50
C GLY A 94 5.59 16.01 -8.41
N GLY A 95 4.69 16.91 -8.82
CA GLY A 95 3.62 17.45 -7.99
C GLY A 95 2.42 16.52 -7.77
N LEU A 96 2.38 15.33 -8.39
CA LEU A 96 1.25 14.40 -8.22
C LEU A 96 1.27 13.78 -6.82
N SER A 97 0.08 13.66 -6.21
CA SER A 97 -0.09 12.99 -4.92
C SER A 97 -0.79 11.66 -5.10
N TYR A 98 -0.19 10.57 -4.60
CA TYR A 98 -0.85 9.26 -4.55
C TYR A 98 -2.13 9.34 -3.72
N PHE A 99 -2.09 9.96 -2.55
CA PHE A 99 -3.25 10.14 -1.67
C PHE A 99 -4.07 11.39 -2.00
N ALA A 100 -3.96 11.91 -3.23
CA ALA A 100 -4.73 13.03 -3.77
C ALA A 100 -4.79 14.27 -2.85
N GLY A 101 -3.71 14.55 -2.12
CA GLY A 101 -3.56 15.70 -1.24
C GLY A 101 -4.12 15.49 0.17
N ALA A 102 -4.58 14.29 0.53
CA ALA A 102 -5.00 13.98 1.89
C ALA A 102 -3.89 14.24 2.91
N GLU A 103 -2.63 14.07 2.53
CA GLU A 103 -1.47 14.37 3.37
C GLU A 103 -1.32 15.84 3.76
N ASN A 104 -2.08 16.75 3.15
CA ASN A 104 -2.09 18.18 3.50
C ASN A 104 -3.28 18.56 4.40
N LYS A 105 -4.14 17.61 4.77
CA LYS A 105 -5.32 17.85 5.63
C LYS A 105 -5.02 17.91 7.13
N ASP A 106 -3.82 17.50 7.54
CA ASP A 106 -3.40 17.50 8.94
C ASP A 106 -1.90 17.83 9.05
N GLU A 107 -1.49 18.40 10.18
CA GLU A 107 -0.15 18.95 10.40
C GLU A 107 0.97 17.89 10.53
N ARG A 108 0.65 16.62 10.85
CA ARG A 108 1.65 15.57 11.08
C ARG A 108 1.36 14.29 10.31
N VAL A 109 1.29 14.40 8.98
CA VAL A 109 1.09 13.29 8.06
C VAL A 109 2.36 12.96 7.27
N LEU A 110 2.76 11.70 7.27
CA LEU A 110 3.90 11.17 6.52
C LEU A 110 3.42 10.27 5.38
N VAL A 111 4.10 10.34 4.24
CA VAL A 111 3.81 9.50 3.06
C VAL A 111 5.12 8.88 2.57
N PRO A 112 5.57 7.75 3.17
CA PRO A 112 6.78 7.07 2.76
C PRO A 112 6.75 6.63 1.30
N ASP A 113 7.91 6.70 0.67
CA ASP A 113 8.17 6.16 -0.65
C ASP A 113 8.79 4.76 -0.51
N LEU A 114 7.93 3.74 -0.48
CA LEU A 114 8.32 2.33 -0.40
C LEU A 114 8.40 1.72 -1.81
N GLY A 115 9.09 0.59 -1.95
CA GLY A 115 9.12 -0.12 -3.22
C GLY A 115 7.71 -0.42 -3.75
N SER A 116 7.39 0.06 -4.96
CA SER A 116 6.03 -0.03 -5.50
C SER A 116 5.63 -1.44 -5.93
N LEU A 117 6.61 -2.33 -6.14
CA LEU A 117 6.43 -3.73 -6.53
C LEU A 117 7.17 -4.75 -5.66
N THR A 118 7.93 -4.31 -4.65
CA THR A 118 8.63 -5.21 -3.72
C THR A 118 7.64 -5.95 -2.80
N SER A 119 8.06 -7.07 -2.22
CA SER A 119 7.21 -7.89 -1.35
C SER A 119 6.69 -7.11 -0.14
N ILE A 120 5.61 -7.60 0.46
CA ILE A 120 5.05 -7.02 1.67
C ILE A 120 6.08 -7.04 2.81
N TYR A 121 6.87 -8.11 2.90
CA TYR A 121 7.95 -8.26 3.87
C TYR A 121 9.00 -7.16 3.70
N ASP A 122 9.53 -6.97 2.49
CA ASP A 122 10.55 -5.95 2.23
C ASP A 122 10.04 -4.54 2.50
N ARG A 123 8.79 -4.27 2.07
CA ARG A 123 8.15 -2.98 2.32
C ARG A 123 7.96 -2.70 3.80
N ALA A 124 7.68 -3.73 4.63
CA ALA A 124 7.59 -3.58 6.07
C ALA A 124 8.96 -3.25 6.69
N ARG A 125 10.04 -3.90 6.22
CA ARG A 125 11.42 -3.57 6.60
C ARG A 125 11.78 -2.14 6.22
N GLU A 126 11.53 -1.74 4.97
CA GLU A 126 11.76 -0.38 4.49
C GLU A 126 11.01 0.67 5.31
N LEU A 127 9.74 0.40 5.63
CA LEU A 127 8.90 1.30 6.42
C LEU A 127 9.46 1.50 7.84
N PHE A 128 9.94 0.44 8.49
CA PHE A 128 10.57 0.56 9.80
C PHE A 128 11.75 1.53 9.77
N TYR A 129 12.68 1.34 8.84
CA TYR A 129 13.89 2.18 8.76
C TYR A 129 13.60 3.59 8.22
N TYR A 130 12.57 3.79 7.39
CA TYR A 130 12.09 5.12 7.03
C TYR A 130 11.63 5.92 8.26
N LEU A 131 10.93 5.27 9.19
CA LEU A 131 10.45 5.91 10.42
C LEU A 131 11.57 6.04 11.45
N LYS A 132 12.27 4.95 11.77
CA LYS A 132 13.25 4.92 12.86
C LYS A 132 14.59 5.53 12.48
N GLY A 133 14.98 5.46 11.21
CA GLY A 133 16.30 5.79 10.72
C GLY A 133 17.25 4.59 10.71
N GLY A 134 18.37 4.73 10.02
CA GLY A 134 19.39 3.70 9.84
C GLY A 134 19.36 3.06 8.45
N LYS A 135 20.17 2.01 8.30
CA LYS A 135 20.28 1.25 7.05
C LYS A 135 19.25 0.14 7.02
N VAL A 136 18.47 0.06 5.94
CA VAL A 136 17.49 -1.01 5.76
C VAL A 136 18.20 -2.37 5.84
N ASP A 137 17.75 -3.21 6.77
CA ASP A 137 18.18 -4.61 6.91
C ASP A 137 16.97 -5.51 6.63
N TYR A 138 17.03 -6.26 5.53
CA TYR A 138 15.99 -7.20 5.13
C TYR A 138 16.11 -8.54 5.89
N GLY A 139 17.19 -8.75 6.65
CA GLY A 139 17.48 -9.98 7.36
C GLY A 139 18.32 -10.95 6.51
N GLU A 140 19.35 -11.52 7.13
CA GLU A 140 20.31 -12.39 6.46
C GLU A 140 19.66 -13.63 5.82
N GLU A 141 18.77 -14.31 6.55
CA GLU A 141 18.09 -15.52 6.08
C GLU A 141 17.16 -15.24 4.89
N HIS A 142 16.30 -14.21 5.01
CA HIS A 142 15.40 -13.76 3.94
C HIS A 142 16.18 -13.40 2.67
N SER A 143 17.22 -12.58 2.81
CA SER A 143 18.02 -12.14 1.66
C SER A 143 18.77 -13.27 0.97
N LYS A 144 19.24 -14.28 1.72
CA LYS A 144 19.83 -15.49 1.12
C LYS A 144 18.79 -16.34 0.40
N ALA A 145 17.61 -16.53 1.00
CA ALA A 145 16.53 -17.31 0.40
C ALA A 145 15.98 -16.66 -0.87
N CYS A 146 15.84 -15.33 -0.86
CA CYS A 146 15.28 -14.55 -1.98
C CYS A 146 16.33 -14.09 -3.00
N GLY A 147 17.62 -14.28 -2.72
CA GLY A 147 18.71 -13.99 -3.66
C GLY A 147 18.99 -12.51 -3.88
N HIS A 148 18.89 -11.69 -2.83
CA HIS A 148 19.16 -10.25 -2.89
C HIS A 148 20.10 -9.77 -1.76
N SER A 149 20.45 -8.49 -1.77
CA SER A 149 21.32 -7.91 -0.74
C SER A 149 20.59 -7.82 0.60
N GLN A 150 21.25 -8.19 1.70
CA GLN A 150 20.71 -7.98 3.05
C GLN A 150 20.44 -6.51 3.35
N PHE A 151 21.29 -5.62 2.88
CA PHE A 151 21.19 -4.20 3.20
C PHE A 151 20.71 -3.38 2.02
N GLY A 152 19.72 -2.52 2.26
CA GLY A 152 19.18 -1.57 1.32
C GLY A 152 19.70 -0.15 1.53
N ARG A 153 18.82 0.83 1.26
CA ARG A 153 19.08 2.27 1.42
C ARG A 153 19.34 2.66 2.87
N THR A 154 20.07 3.75 3.06
CA THR A 154 20.33 4.36 4.36
C THR A 154 19.45 5.60 4.55
N TYR A 155 18.77 5.65 5.69
CA TYR A 155 18.07 6.84 6.17
C TYR A 155 18.90 7.48 7.28
N GLU A 156 19.69 8.51 6.97
CA GLU A 156 20.56 9.19 7.94
C GLU A 156 19.79 9.70 9.17
N ARG A 157 18.54 10.15 8.95
CA ARG A 157 17.60 10.51 10.01
C ARG A 157 16.24 9.88 9.71
N GLY A 158 15.71 9.14 10.68
CA GLY A 158 14.34 8.66 10.62
C GLY A 158 13.33 9.80 10.72
N ASN A 159 12.16 9.65 10.10
CA ASN A 159 11.10 10.64 10.21
C ASN A 159 10.39 10.64 11.57
N CYS A 160 10.55 9.57 12.34
CA CYS A 160 10.08 9.41 13.71
C CYS A 160 11.15 8.73 14.59
N PRO A 161 12.29 9.38 14.90
CA PRO A 161 13.39 8.73 15.66
C PRO A 161 12.98 8.31 17.06
N ARG A 162 12.07 9.07 17.69
CA ARG A 162 11.49 8.78 19.02
C ARG A 162 10.41 7.69 18.99
N TRP A 163 10.05 7.17 17.82
CA TRP A 163 9.03 6.13 17.68
C TRP A 163 9.31 4.97 18.62
N GLY A 164 8.31 4.67 19.44
CA GLY A 164 8.40 3.83 20.61
C GLY A 164 7.02 3.65 21.24
N GLU A 165 6.95 2.92 22.33
CA GLU A 165 5.70 2.72 23.07
C GLU A 165 5.13 4.02 23.66
N ASP A 166 6.01 4.96 24.04
CA ASP A 166 5.65 6.29 24.52
C ASP A 166 5.30 7.28 23.40
N HIS A 167 5.69 6.98 22.16
CA HIS A 167 5.41 7.80 20.97
C HIS A 167 4.86 6.93 19.83
N PRO A 168 3.72 6.27 20.04
CA PRO A 168 3.18 5.33 19.06
C PRO A 168 2.53 6.05 17.88
N ILE A 169 2.28 5.33 16.79
CA ILE A 169 1.95 5.90 15.48
C ILE A 169 0.62 5.35 14.96
N HIS A 170 -0.12 6.19 14.23
CA HIS A 170 -1.27 5.76 13.44
C HIS A 170 -0.86 5.44 12.01
N PHE A 171 -1.37 4.34 11.45
CA PHE A 171 -1.16 3.99 10.06
C PHE A 171 -2.47 3.98 9.29
N VAL A 172 -2.41 4.46 8.05
CA VAL A 172 -3.50 4.36 7.08
C VAL A 172 -2.95 3.68 5.83
N GLY A 173 -3.32 2.44 5.59
CA GLY A 173 -2.85 1.66 4.45
C GLY A 173 -3.89 1.56 3.35
N HIS A 174 -3.52 1.92 2.12
CA HIS A 174 -4.34 1.66 0.94
C HIS A 174 -3.90 0.37 0.26
N SER A 175 -4.85 -0.48 -0.16
CA SER A 175 -4.55 -1.70 -0.93
C SER A 175 -3.57 -2.61 -0.16
N ALA A 176 -2.49 -3.06 -0.82
CA ALA A 176 -1.42 -3.83 -0.19
C ALA A 176 -0.73 -3.12 0.99
N GLY A 177 -0.79 -1.79 1.04
CA GLY A 177 -0.20 -0.99 2.12
C GLY A 177 -0.78 -1.31 3.49
N ALA A 178 -2.05 -1.73 3.57
CA ALA A 178 -2.67 -2.17 4.82
C ALA A 178 -2.00 -3.44 5.36
N GLN A 179 -1.66 -4.38 4.48
CA GLN A 179 -0.99 -5.63 4.83
C GLN A 179 0.47 -5.39 5.22
N VAL A 180 1.17 -4.44 4.58
CA VAL A 180 2.52 -4.01 4.97
C VAL A 180 2.56 -3.56 6.42
N VAL A 181 1.58 -2.76 6.86
CA VAL A 181 1.51 -2.28 8.24
C VAL A 181 1.26 -3.42 9.22
N ARG A 182 0.39 -4.39 8.86
CA ARG A 182 0.16 -5.57 9.71
C ARG A 182 1.41 -6.41 9.88
N VAL A 183 2.15 -6.65 8.79
CA VAL A 183 3.43 -7.37 8.83
C VAL A 183 4.45 -6.60 9.67
N LEU A 184 4.55 -5.28 9.50
CA LEU A 184 5.40 -4.44 10.35
C LEU A 184 5.02 -4.55 11.83
N GLN A 185 3.71 -4.50 12.15
CA GLN A 185 3.25 -4.62 13.54
C GLN A 185 3.64 -5.96 14.16
N GLN A 186 3.48 -7.05 13.41
CA GLN A 186 3.91 -8.38 13.86
C GLN A 186 5.43 -8.43 14.05
N MET A 187 6.21 -7.90 13.10
CA MET A 187 7.68 -7.82 13.22
C MET A 187 8.14 -7.04 14.46
N LEU A 188 7.40 -6.00 14.85
CA LEU A 188 7.66 -5.25 16.08
C LEU A 188 7.42 -6.12 17.32
N ALA A 189 6.31 -6.87 17.35
CA ALA A 189 5.98 -7.81 18.43
C ALA A 189 7.02 -8.93 18.56
N ASP A 190 7.48 -9.45 17.42
CA ASP A 190 8.45 -10.53 17.33
C ASP A 190 9.90 -10.07 17.53
N LYS A 191 10.13 -8.76 17.70
CA LYS A 191 11.47 -8.15 17.85
C LYS A 191 12.40 -8.47 16.67
N ALA A 192 11.86 -8.44 15.46
CA ALA A 192 12.55 -8.86 14.26
C ALA A 192 13.68 -7.91 13.80
N PHE A 193 13.84 -6.74 14.42
CA PHE A 193 14.78 -5.70 14.00
C PHE A 193 16.03 -5.69 14.89
N LYS A 194 17.14 -6.22 14.36
CA LYS A 194 18.43 -6.31 15.08
C LYS A 194 18.86 -4.95 15.63
N GLY A 195 19.16 -4.90 16.93
CA GLY A 195 19.55 -3.67 17.62
C GLY A 195 18.38 -2.85 18.16
N TYR A 196 17.14 -3.32 17.96
CA TYR A 196 15.91 -2.71 18.47
C TYR A 196 15.10 -3.70 19.31
N GLU A 197 15.72 -4.34 20.29
CA GLU A 197 15.11 -5.41 21.11
C GLU A 197 13.92 -4.98 22.00
N ARG A 198 13.64 -3.68 22.05
CA ARG A 198 12.53 -3.08 22.81
C ARG A 198 11.29 -2.79 21.94
N THR A 199 11.26 -3.24 20.69
CA THR A 199 10.06 -3.10 19.87
C THR A 199 8.91 -3.90 20.48
N SER A 200 7.69 -3.40 20.25
CA SER A 200 6.44 -4.04 20.63
C SER A 200 5.35 -3.59 19.65
N GLU A 201 4.33 -4.43 19.49
CA GLU A 201 3.07 -4.11 18.83
C GLU A 201 2.44 -2.78 19.30
N ASN A 202 2.69 -2.40 20.56
CA ASN A 202 2.15 -1.19 21.21
C ASN A 202 2.76 0.11 20.66
N TRP A 203 3.76 0.02 19.79
CA TRP A 203 4.27 1.15 19.00
C TRP A 203 3.27 1.59 17.91
N VAL A 204 2.20 0.82 17.69
CA VAL A 204 1.12 1.09 16.75
C VAL A 204 -0.18 1.39 17.52
N LEU A 205 -0.69 2.62 17.38
CA LEU A 205 -1.98 3.01 17.99
C LEU A 205 -3.18 2.49 17.21
N SER A 206 -3.14 2.66 15.89
CA SER A 206 -4.22 2.20 15.02
C SER A 206 -3.77 1.85 13.63
N ILE A 207 -4.51 0.94 12.99
CA ILE A 207 -4.39 0.61 11.58
C ILE A 207 -5.74 0.87 10.92
N THR A 208 -5.78 1.85 10.02
CA THR A 208 -6.93 2.09 9.14
C THR A 208 -6.61 1.57 7.76
N SER A 209 -7.54 0.86 7.15
CA SER A 209 -7.39 0.32 5.81
C SER A 209 -8.38 0.94 4.84
N LEU A 210 -7.88 1.30 3.66
CA LEU A 210 -8.65 1.77 2.52
C LEU A 210 -8.51 0.71 1.42
N SER A 211 -9.57 -0.04 1.14
CA SER A 211 -9.53 -1.17 0.19
C SER A 211 -8.39 -2.15 0.50
N GLY A 212 -8.24 -2.61 1.75
CA GLY A 212 -7.11 -3.45 2.14
C GLY A 212 -7.06 -4.82 1.46
N ALA A 213 -5.86 -5.29 1.11
CA ALA A 213 -5.68 -6.62 0.52
C ALA A 213 -5.41 -7.69 1.60
N PHE A 214 -6.32 -7.87 2.57
CA PHE A 214 -6.04 -8.76 3.72
C PHE A 214 -6.07 -10.24 3.37
N ASN A 215 -6.86 -10.65 2.39
CA ASN A 215 -7.07 -12.06 2.05
C ASN A 215 -6.67 -12.38 0.60
N GLY A 216 -5.96 -11.47 -0.06
CA GLY A 216 -5.57 -11.60 -1.47
C GLY A 216 -6.69 -11.21 -2.44
N THR A 217 -6.50 -11.47 -3.73
CA THR A 217 -7.45 -11.13 -4.78
C THR A 217 -7.44 -12.11 -5.93
N THR A 218 -8.63 -12.38 -6.49
CA THR A 218 -8.77 -13.19 -7.72
C THR A 218 -8.20 -12.49 -8.94
N ARG A 219 -7.98 -11.16 -8.88
CA ARG A 219 -7.36 -10.39 -9.95
C ARG A 219 -5.95 -10.89 -10.29
N THR A 220 -5.18 -11.39 -9.33
CA THR A 220 -3.84 -11.92 -9.58
C THR A 220 -3.85 -13.05 -10.62
N TYR A 221 -4.83 -13.96 -10.54
CA TYR A 221 -4.96 -15.08 -11.48
C TYR A 221 -5.44 -14.64 -12.87
N LEU A 222 -6.30 -13.63 -12.92
CA LEU A 222 -6.76 -13.00 -14.15
C LEU A 222 -5.61 -12.27 -14.87
N ASP A 223 -4.74 -11.60 -14.11
CA ASP A 223 -3.62 -10.84 -14.65
C ASP A 223 -2.43 -11.74 -15.03
N GLY A 224 -2.31 -12.94 -14.45
CA GLY A 224 -1.34 -13.91 -14.94
C GLY A 224 -0.79 -14.95 -13.98
N MET A 225 -1.13 -14.92 -12.69
CA MET A 225 -0.65 -15.90 -11.72
C MET A 225 -1.33 -17.26 -11.93
N TYR A 226 -0.60 -18.35 -11.69
CA TYR A 226 -1.16 -19.70 -11.65
C TYR A 226 -1.95 -19.92 -10.34
N PRO A 227 -3.21 -20.39 -10.40
CA PRO A 227 -3.99 -20.70 -9.21
C PRO A 227 -3.50 -21.95 -8.46
N GLU A 228 -2.64 -22.77 -9.07
CA GLU A 228 -2.07 -23.98 -8.48
C GLU A 228 -1.12 -23.67 -7.33
N ASP A 229 -0.21 -22.72 -7.52
CA ASP A 229 0.81 -22.35 -6.53
C ASP A 229 0.70 -20.90 -6.03
N GLY A 230 -0.03 -20.03 -6.75
CA GLY A 230 -0.09 -18.60 -6.44
C GLY A 230 1.23 -17.86 -6.57
N LYS A 231 2.27 -18.47 -7.17
CA LYS A 231 3.64 -17.94 -7.23
C LYS A 231 4.18 -17.87 -8.66
N SER A 232 3.83 -18.84 -9.51
CA SER A 232 4.30 -18.91 -10.89
C SER A 232 3.46 -18.04 -11.83
N LEU A 233 4.11 -17.48 -12.86
CA LEU A 233 3.46 -16.69 -13.91
C LEU A 233 3.16 -17.55 -15.15
N LYS A 234 1.96 -17.37 -15.72
CA LYS A 234 1.62 -17.87 -17.07
C LYS A 234 2.61 -17.32 -18.10
N SER A 235 2.88 -18.09 -19.15
CA SER A 235 3.85 -17.69 -20.19
C SER A 235 3.39 -16.50 -21.03
N ILE A 236 2.08 -16.38 -21.24
CA ILE A 236 1.45 -15.30 -22.02
C ILE A 236 0.35 -14.68 -21.15
N CYS A 237 0.63 -13.53 -20.55
CA CYS A 237 -0.31 -12.80 -19.69
C CYS A 237 0.11 -11.34 -19.49
N LEU A 238 -0.75 -10.54 -18.86
CA LEU A 238 -0.50 -9.12 -18.61
C LEU A 238 0.69 -8.92 -17.66
N LEU A 239 0.79 -9.75 -16.61
CA LEU A 239 1.89 -9.68 -15.65
C LEU A 239 3.25 -10.00 -16.29
N GLN A 240 3.33 -10.82 -17.34
CA GLN A 240 4.59 -11.03 -18.06
C GLN A 240 5.05 -9.77 -18.78
N ILE A 241 4.14 -9.02 -19.40
CA ILE A 241 4.48 -7.73 -20.05
C ILE A 241 5.00 -6.75 -18.99
N CYS A 242 4.31 -6.68 -17.84
CA CYS A 242 4.75 -5.86 -16.71
C CYS A 242 6.14 -6.29 -16.20
N ARG A 243 6.35 -7.58 -15.95
CA ARG A 243 7.63 -8.16 -15.53
C ARG A 243 8.76 -7.78 -16.47
N LEU A 244 8.57 -7.97 -17.79
CA LEU A 244 9.59 -7.61 -18.79
C LEU A 244 9.92 -6.11 -18.73
N GLY A 245 8.89 -5.25 -18.68
CA GLY A 245 9.06 -3.80 -18.56
C GLY A 245 9.84 -3.39 -17.32
N VAL A 246 9.54 -4.00 -16.16
CA VAL A 246 10.23 -3.74 -14.89
C VAL A 246 11.68 -4.22 -14.93
N ILE A 247 11.96 -5.41 -15.48
CA ILE A 247 13.33 -5.92 -15.63
C ILE A 247 14.16 -4.96 -16.50
N VAL A 248 13.63 -4.54 -17.65
CA VAL A 248 14.33 -3.60 -18.54
C VAL A 248 14.52 -2.25 -17.84
N TYR A 249 13.48 -1.73 -17.18
CA TYR A 249 13.54 -0.48 -16.43
C TYR A 249 14.66 -0.49 -15.38
N ASP A 250 14.70 -1.51 -14.53
CA ASP A 250 15.66 -1.55 -13.42
C ASP A 250 17.08 -1.82 -13.90
N TRP A 251 17.22 -2.63 -14.95
CA TRP A 251 18.50 -2.86 -15.62
C TRP A 251 19.05 -1.57 -16.25
N LEU A 252 18.22 -0.75 -16.93
CA LEU A 252 18.68 0.51 -17.53
C LEU A 252 19.19 1.52 -16.49
N ASP A 253 18.67 1.48 -15.26
CA ASP A 253 19.17 2.24 -14.10
C ASP A 253 19.36 3.74 -14.38
N ILE A 254 18.38 4.35 -15.05
CA ILE A 254 18.42 5.76 -15.44
C ILE A 254 18.17 6.63 -14.18
N PRO A 255 19.17 7.41 -13.70
CA PRO A 255 19.09 8.04 -12.38
C PRO A 255 17.93 9.02 -12.21
N TRP A 256 17.69 9.89 -13.19
CA TRP A 256 16.59 10.87 -13.11
C TRP A 256 15.22 10.19 -13.11
N LEU A 257 15.08 9.08 -13.84
CA LEU A 257 13.83 8.34 -13.94
C LEU A 257 13.55 7.58 -12.65
N LYS A 258 14.56 6.95 -12.04
CA LYS A 258 14.48 6.34 -10.71
C LYS A 258 14.22 7.36 -9.61
N ALA A 259 14.79 8.55 -9.71
CA ALA A 259 14.47 9.64 -8.79
C ALA A 259 13.02 10.14 -8.96
N TYR A 260 12.47 10.04 -10.17
CA TYR A 260 11.09 10.43 -10.45
C TYR A 260 10.08 9.40 -9.95
N TYR A 261 10.31 8.11 -10.22
CA TYR A 261 9.48 7.00 -9.77
C TYR A 261 10.30 5.70 -9.77
N ASN A 262 10.34 4.96 -8.66
CA ASN A 262 11.15 3.74 -8.53
C ASN A 262 10.27 2.52 -8.17
N PHE A 263 10.50 1.38 -8.81
CA PHE A 263 9.82 0.12 -8.47
C PHE A 263 10.32 -0.52 -7.17
N GLY A 264 11.52 -0.14 -6.69
CA GLY A 264 12.06 -0.53 -5.38
C GLY A 264 13.04 -1.70 -5.37
N PHE A 265 13.40 -2.26 -6.52
CA PHE A 265 14.25 -3.46 -6.61
C PHE A 265 15.76 -3.20 -6.49
N ASP A 266 16.18 -2.04 -5.98
CA ASP A 266 17.60 -1.67 -5.93
C ASP A 266 18.47 -2.69 -5.16
N HIS A 267 17.89 -3.37 -4.16
CA HIS A 267 18.58 -4.40 -3.36
C HIS A 267 18.80 -5.73 -4.11
N PHE A 268 18.10 -5.96 -5.23
CA PHE A 268 18.34 -7.07 -6.17
C PHE A 268 19.51 -6.80 -7.13
N ASN A 269 20.07 -5.58 -7.13
CA ASN A 269 21.27 -5.22 -7.88
C ASN A 269 21.16 -5.50 -9.40
N MET A 270 20.00 -5.25 -10.03
CA MET A 270 19.80 -5.60 -11.44
C MET A 270 20.35 -4.56 -12.43
N SER A 271 20.78 -3.38 -11.97
CA SER A 271 21.41 -2.33 -12.78
C SER A 271 22.50 -2.86 -13.71
N TRP A 272 22.56 -2.33 -14.94
CA TRP A 272 23.58 -2.65 -15.94
C TRP A 272 25.02 -2.40 -15.46
N LYS A 273 25.19 -1.51 -14.48
CA LYS A 273 26.49 -1.24 -13.83
C LYS A 273 26.97 -2.41 -12.97
N LYS A 274 26.03 -3.22 -12.47
CA LYS A 274 26.28 -4.38 -11.61
C LYS A 274 26.13 -5.70 -12.38
N LYS A 275 25.17 -5.79 -13.31
CA LYS A 275 24.91 -6.96 -14.16
C LYS A 275 25.14 -6.63 -15.64
N SER A 276 25.96 -7.42 -16.33
CA SER A 276 26.15 -7.30 -17.78
C SER A 276 24.87 -7.68 -18.56
N ILE A 277 24.92 -7.62 -19.90
CA ILE A 277 23.83 -8.08 -20.77
C ILE A 277 23.47 -9.56 -20.49
N SER A 278 24.45 -10.40 -20.13
CA SER A 278 24.18 -11.78 -19.70
C SER A 278 23.27 -11.83 -18.48
N GLY A 279 23.52 -10.96 -17.49
CA GLY A 279 22.69 -10.88 -16.29
C GLY A 279 21.27 -10.37 -16.58
N LEU A 280 21.09 -9.51 -17.60
CA LEU A 280 19.76 -9.15 -18.10
C LEU A 280 19.05 -10.37 -18.69
N VAL A 281 19.73 -11.13 -19.55
CA VAL A 281 19.19 -12.36 -20.15
C VAL A 281 18.81 -13.37 -19.05
N ASP A 282 19.63 -13.54 -18.03
CA ASP A 282 19.33 -14.40 -16.88
C ASP A 282 18.07 -13.95 -16.13
N CYS A 283 17.90 -12.64 -15.89
CA CYS A 283 16.67 -12.10 -15.32
C CYS A 283 15.45 -12.36 -16.21
N LEU A 284 15.58 -12.15 -17.53
CA LEU A 284 14.49 -12.31 -18.51
C LEU A 284 14.07 -13.77 -18.67
N LEU A 285 15.02 -14.71 -18.65
CA LEU A 285 14.77 -16.15 -18.68
C LEU A 285 14.23 -16.70 -17.36
N GLY A 286 14.25 -15.91 -16.28
CA GLY A 286 13.74 -16.32 -14.98
C GLY A 286 14.75 -17.13 -14.16
N ASN A 287 16.05 -16.97 -14.42
CA ASN A 287 17.13 -17.60 -13.65
C ASN A 287 17.55 -16.77 -12.42
N SER A 288 17.21 -15.48 -12.37
CA SER A 288 17.56 -14.60 -11.24
C SER A 288 16.62 -13.41 -11.10
N GLY A 289 16.63 -12.79 -9.92
CA GLY A 289 15.86 -11.58 -9.62
C GLY A 289 14.54 -11.85 -8.89
N PRO A 290 13.78 -10.79 -8.59
CA PRO A 290 12.63 -10.85 -7.68
C PRO A 290 11.50 -11.77 -8.18
N PHE A 291 11.32 -11.81 -9.50
CA PHE A 291 10.27 -12.64 -10.11
C PHE A 291 10.57 -14.14 -10.04
N THR A 292 11.84 -14.53 -9.93
CA THR A 292 12.25 -15.93 -9.80
C THR A 292 12.14 -16.41 -8.37
N SER A 293 12.55 -15.59 -7.39
CA SER A 293 12.42 -15.93 -5.97
C SER A 293 10.97 -15.88 -5.48
N GLY A 294 10.09 -15.17 -6.20
CA GLY A 294 8.74 -14.88 -5.73
C GLY A 294 8.68 -13.72 -4.74
N ASP A 295 9.81 -13.04 -4.50
CA ASP A 295 9.94 -11.92 -3.57
C ASP A 295 9.57 -10.58 -4.23
N TRP A 296 8.29 -10.50 -4.58
CA TRP A 296 7.64 -9.32 -5.14
C TRP A 296 6.16 -9.35 -4.76
N ILE A 297 5.47 -8.24 -4.99
CA ILE A 297 4.15 -8.02 -4.38
C ILE A 297 3.02 -8.95 -4.87
N LEU A 298 3.10 -9.51 -6.09
CA LEU A 298 1.97 -10.26 -6.66
C LEU A 298 1.71 -11.61 -6.00
N PRO A 299 2.73 -12.46 -5.75
CA PRO A 299 2.57 -13.67 -4.94
C PRO A 299 1.87 -13.43 -3.61
N ASP A 300 2.27 -12.38 -2.88
CA ASP A 300 1.68 -11.99 -1.59
C ASP A 300 0.18 -11.63 -1.69
N LEU A 301 -0.24 -11.13 -2.86
CA LEU A 301 -1.62 -10.73 -3.15
C LEU A 301 -2.48 -11.85 -3.72
N THR A 302 -1.94 -13.04 -3.95
CA THR A 302 -2.77 -14.22 -4.21
C THR A 302 -3.50 -14.65 -2.94
N ILE A 303 -4.60 -15.40 -3.08
CA ILE A 303 -5.34 -15.91 -1.91
C ILE A 303 -4.41 -16.80 -1.05
N GLN A 304 -3.60 -17.65 -1.70
CA GLN A 304 -2.63 -18.52 -1.03
C GLN A 304 -1.55 -17.72 -0.30
N GLY A 305 -0.92 -16.76 -0.99
CA GLY A 305 0.14 -15.93 -0.39
C GLY A 305 -0.38 -15.09 0.78
N SER A 306 -1.57 -14.52 0.66
CA SER A 306 -2.19 -13.78 1.77
C SER A 306 -2.54 -14.67 2.96
N ILE A 307 -2.94 -15.93 2.73
CA ILE A 307 -3.16 -16.92 3.80
C ILE A 307 -1.85 -17.30 4.48
N GLU A 308 -0.78 -17.55 3.71
CA GLU A 308 0.56 -17.86 4.21
C GLU A 308 1.09 -16.72 5.08
N ILE A 309 0.91 -15.47 4.64
CA ILE A 309 1.24 -14.30 5.46
C ILE A 309 0.38 -14.27 6.73
N ASN A 310 -0.95 -14.36 6.58
CA ASN A 310 -1.88 -14.25 7.70
C ASN A 310 -1.70 -15.33 8.77
N SER A 311 -1.20 -16.53 8.44
CA SER A 311 -0.96 -17.57 9.46
C SER A 311 0.05 -17.17 10.53
N HIS A 312 0.85 -16.13 10.28
CA HIS A 312 1.82 -15.59 11.22
C HIS A 312 1.38 -14.26 11.83
N LEU A 313 0.27 -13.67 11.41
CA LEU A 313 -0.17 -12.35 11.85
C LEU A 313 -1.27 -12.43 12.90
N GLN A 314 -1.15 -11.61 13.94
CA GLN A 314 -2.16 -11.48 14.99
C GLN A 314 -2.91 -10.14 14.92
N THR A 315 -4.05 -10.08 15.60
CA THR A 315 -4.70 -8.82 15.96
C THR A 315 -4.40 -8.54 17.41
N PHE A 316 -3.79 -7.39 17.69
CA PHE A 316 -3.27 -7.05 19.00
C PHE A 316 -4.31 -6.30 19.84
N PRO A 317 -4.46 -6.63 21.13
CA PRO A 317 -5.58 -6.15 21.96
C PRO A 317 -5.55 -4.64 22.23
N ASN A 318 -4.40 -3.99 22.10
CA ASN A 318 -4.23 -2.57 22.42
C ASN A 318 -4.23 -1.64 21.19
N THR A 319 -4.49 -2.18 20.00
CA THR A 319 -4.49 -1.42 18.73
C THR A 319 -5.90 -1.31 18.17
N TYR A 320 -6.26 -0.14 17.67
CA TYR A 320 -7.54 0.06 16.97
C TYR A 320 -7.43 -0.32 15.50
N TYR A 321 -8.39 -1.08 14.98
CA TYR A 321 -8.39 -1.52 13.58
C TYR A 321 -9.65 -1.06 12.85
N PHE A 322 -9.47 -0.43 11.70
CA PHE A 322 -10.56 0.06 10.86
C PHE A 322 -10.38 -0.40 9.42
N SER A 323 -11.48 -0.71 8.74
CA SER A 323 -11.45 -1.00 7.30
C SER A 323 -12.59 -0.36 6.53
N TYR A 324 -12.25 0.29 5.43
CA TYR A 324 -13.19 0.77 4.43
C TYR A 324 -13.09 -0.15 3.22
N ALA A 325 -13.98 -1.12 3.16
CA ALA A 325 -14.09 -2.06 2.04
C ALA A 325 -14.88 -1.40 0.90
N THR A 326 -14.39 -1.52 -0.32
CA THR A 326 -14.99 -0.93 -1.52
C THR A 326 -15.71 -1.96 -2.37
N LYS A 327 -16.75 -1.50 -3.07
CA LYS A 327 -17.57 -2.32 -3.97
C LYS A 327 -18.09 -1.48 -5.14
N ARG A 328 -18.00 -2.03 -6.35
CA ARG A 328 -18.63 -1.50 -7.58
C ARG A 328 -19.43 -2.54 -8.33
N THR A 329 -19.95 -3.54 -7.63
CA THR A 329 -20.83 -4.57 -8.17
C THR A 329 -22.26 -4.45 -7.63
N ARG A 330 -23.22 -5.01 -8.36
CA ARG A 330 -24.61 -5.17 -7.93
C ARG A 330 -25.12 -6.54 -8.34
N LYS A 331 -26.06 -7.10 -7.58
CA LYS A 331 -26.74 -8.35 -7.96
C LYS A 331 -27.95 -8.03 -8.82
N PHE A 332 -28.04 -8.63 -10.01
CA PHE A 332 -29.19 -8.53 -10.90
C PHE A 332 -29.57 -9.94 -11.36
N MET A 333 -30.81 -10.36 -11.07
CA MET A 333 -31.30 -11.71 -11.39
C MET A 333 -30.37 -12.85 -10.91
N GLY A 334 -29.78 -12.70 -9.71
CA GLY A 334 -28.85 -13.69 -9.14
C GLY A 334 -27.42 -13.65 -9.69
N ILE A 335 -27.13 -12.80 -10.68
CA ILE A 335 -25.79 -12.62 -11.26
C ILE A 335 -25.18 -11.32 -10.71
N THR A 336 -23.95 -11.40 -10.23
CA THR A 336 -23.17 -10.22 -9.82
C THR A 336 -22.57 -9.55 -11.04
N MET A 337 -22.84 -8.25 -11.22
CA MET A 337 -22.45 -7.46 -12.40
C MET A 337 -21.91 -6.09 -11.98
N PRO A 338 -21.14 -5.39 -12.83
CA PRO A 338 -20.76 -4.00 -12.58
C PRO A 338 -21.97 -3.11 -12.27
N SER A 339 -21.85 -2.29 -11.22
CA SER A 339 -22.91 -1.41 -10.70
C SER A 339 -23.20 -0.22 -11.61
N SER A 340 -22.16 0.33 -12.25
CA SER A 340 -22.24 1.51 -13.11
C SER A 340 -21.12 1.52 -14.14
N ILE A 341 -21.43 1.83 -15.40
CA ILE A 341 -20.42 1.96 -16.46
C ILE A 341 -19.60 3.24 -16.28
N LEU A 342 -20.25 4.37 -15.97
CA LEU A 342 -19.59 5.66 -15.80
C LEU A 342 -18.99 5.85 -14.39
N GLY A 343 -19.50 5.11 -13.41
CA GLY A 343 -19.03 5.18 -12.02
C GLY A 343 -17.73 4.41 -11.76
N ILE A 344 -17.33 3.52 -12.68
CA ILE A 344 -16.11 2.71 -12.58
C ILE A 344 -15.04 3.30 -13.50
N HIS A 345 -13.80 3.37 -13.02
CA HIS A 345 -12.70 3.89 -13.82
C HIS A 345 -12.51 3.01 -15.06
N PRO A 346 -12.30 3.58 -16.26
CA PRO A 346 -12.16 2.78 -17.48
C PRO A 346 -11.11 1.66 -17.38
N MET A 347 -10.01 1.90 -16.67
CA MET A 347 -8.95 0.91 -16.42
C MET A 347 -9.44 -0.29 -15.58
N LEU A 348 -10.42 -0.09 -14.71
CA LEU A 348 -10.92 -1.11 -13.79
C LEU A 348 -12.17 -1.84 -14.31
N PHE A 349 -12.90 -1.29 -15.27
CA PHE A 349 -14.20 -1.80 -15.69
C PHE A 349 -14.18 -3.28 -16.13
N ILE A 350 -13.23 -3.63 -17.01
CA ILE A 350 -13.08 -5.02 -17.49
C ILE A 350 -12.79 -5.97 -16.32
N ARG A 351 -11.94 -5.54 -15.38
CA ARG A 351 -11.59 -6.33 -14.20
C ARG A 351 -12.76 -6.47 -13.23
N VAL A 352 -13.59 -5.45 -13.05
CA VAL A 352 -14.81 -5.57 -12.24
C VAL A 352 -15.70 -6.70 -12.76
N LEU A 353 -15.91 -6.73 -14.08
CA LEU A 353 -16.71 -7.76 -14.73
C LEU A 353 -16.07 -9.15 -14.59
N GLN A 354 -14.80 -9.30 -14.93
CA GLN A 354 -14.13 -10.61 -14.90
C GLN A 354 -14.02 -11.18 -13.48
N MET A 355 -13.75 -10.34 -12.47
CA MET A 355 -13.71 -10.77 -11.08
C MET A 355 -15.09 -11.22 -10.60
N SER A 356 -16.17 -10.55 -11.02
CA SER A 356 -17.54 -10.95 -10.68
C SER A 356 -17.97 -12.29 -11.28
N GLN A 357 -17.27 -12.75 -12.32
CA GLN A 357 -17.51 -14.00 -13.02
C GLN A 357 -16.37 -15.01 -12.84
N TRP A 358 -15.45 -14.74 -11.91
CA TRP A 358 -14.34 -15.64 -11.63
C TRP A 358 -14.85 -17.02 -11.21
N ARG A 359 -14.22 -18.06 -11.75
CA ARG A 359 -14.43 -19.46 -11.38
C ARG A 359 -13.08 -20.08 -11.13
N HIS A 360 -12.86 -20.56 -9.92
CA HIS A 360 -11.65 -21.31 -9.60
C HIS A 360 -11.59 -22.59 -10.45
N PRO A 361 -10.44 -22.92 -11.08
CA PRO A 361 -10.35 -24.10 -11.92
C PRO A 361 -10.67 -25.39 -11.16
N SER A 362 -11.54 -26.24 -11.72
CA SER A 362 -12.02 -27.47 -11.08
C SER A 362 -10.93 -28.53 -10.87
N GLU A 363 -9.88 -28.51 -11.68
CA GLU A 363 -8.75 -29.44 -11.61
C GLU A 363 -7.73 -29.06 -10.53
N VAL A 364 -7.88 -27.88 -9.93
CA VAL A 364 -6.96 -27.32 -8.94
C VAL A 364 -7.63 -27.35 -7.58
N ALA A 365 -6.90 -27.79 -6.55
CA ALA A 365 -7.41 -27.74 -5.19
C ALA A 365 -7.86 -26.32 -4.83
N PRO A 366 -8.98 -26.14 -4.10
CA PRO A 366 -9.39 -24.82 -3.65
C PRO A 366 -8.31 -24.21 -2.75
N PRO A 367 -8.14 -22.88 -2.75
CA PRO A 367 -7.08 -22.21 -1.99
C PRO A 367 -7.24 -22.40 -0.47
N TYR A 368 -8.44 -22.70 0.00
CA TYR A 368 -8.72 -23.08 1.38
C TYR A 368 -9.98 -23.93 1.48
N LYS A 369 -10.12 -24.63 2.61
CA LYS A 369 -11.31 -25.46 2.89
C LYS A 369 -12.56 -24.59 2.97
N GLY A 370 -13.56 -24.92 2.16
CA GLY A 370 -14.83 -24.19 2.12
C GLY A 370 -14.85 -23.00 1.16
N TYR A 371 -13.82 -22.82 0.32
CA TYR A 371 -13.81 -21.83 -0.74
C TYR A 371 -15.05 -21.94 -1.64
N ARG A 372 -15.65 -20.79 -1.95
CA ARG A 372 -16.77 -20.63 -2.87
C ARG A 372 -16.53 -19.41 -3.74
N ASP A 373 -16.67 -19.55 -5.05
CA ASP A 373 -16.52 -18.43 -5.99
C ASP A 373 -17.47 -17.27 -5.66
N GLU A 374 -18.69 -17.59 -5.20
CA GLU A 374 -19.76 -16.63 -4.90
C GLU A 374 -19.35 -15.59 -3.86
N ASP A 375 -18.49 -15.98 -2.93
CA ASP A 375 -18.03 -15.11 -1.84
C ASP A 375 -17.00 -14.08 -2.35
N TRP A 376 -16.42 -14.31 -3.53
CA TRP A 376 -15.39 -13.47 -4.17
C TRP A 376 -15.95 -12.63 -5.33
N GLN A 377 -17.26 -12.63 -5.59
CA GLN A 377 -17.79 -11.91 -6.76
C GLN A 377 -17.83 -10.39 -6.58
N ASP A 378 -18.19 -9.91 -5.39
CA ASP A 378 -18.21 -8.48 -5.11
C ASP A 378 -16.79 -7.93 -5.07
N ASN A 379 -16.55 -6.82 -5.77
CA ASN A 379 -15.20 -6.28 -5.95
C ASN A 379 -15.21 -4.78 -6.35
N ASP A 380 -14.05 -4.15 -6.30
CA ASP A 380 -13.82 -2.76 -6.68
C ASP A 380 -12.96 -2.59 -7.96
N GLY A 381 -12.72 -3.70 -8.66
CA GLY A 381 -11.88 -3.77 -9.88
C GLY A 381 -10.41 -4.10 -9.61
N ALA A 382 -9.95 -4.11 -8.37
CA ALA A 382 -8.61 -4.61 -8.02
C ALA A 382 -8.65 -5.70 -6.95
N LEU A 383 -9.50 -5.56 -5.94
CA LEU A 383 -9.66 -6.51 -4.86
C LEU A 383 -11.12 -6.91 -4.71
N ASN A 384 -11.34 -8.13 -4.23
CA ASN A 384 -12.66 -8.63 -3.88
C ASN A 384 -13.09 -8.01 -2.53
N THR A 385 -14.34 -7.56 -2.40
CA THR A 385 -14.85 -6.85 -1.23
C THR A 385 -14.70 -7.70 0.05
N ILE A 386 -14.89 -9.02 -0.04
CA ILE A 386 -14.63 -9.96 1.07
C ILE A 386 -13.22 -9.81 1.63
N SER A 387 -12.24 -9.59 0.76
CA SER A 387 -10.83 -9.50 1.12
C SER A 387 -10.50 -8.24 1.92
N MET A 388 -11.30 -7.19 1.74
CA MET A 388 -11.05 -5.89 2.35
C MET A 388 -11.64 -5.73 3.73
N THR A 389 -12.64 -6.52 4.12
CA THR A 389 -13.37 -6.34 5.39
C THR A 389 -12.43 -6.44 6.60
N HIS A 390 -11.80 -7.58 6.78
CA HIS A 390 -10.84 -7.88 7.83
C HIS A 390 -10.04 -9.13 7.43
N PRO A 391 -8.98 -9.52 8.16
CA PRO A 391 -8.30 -10.79 7.94
C PRO A 391 -9.24 -11.95 8.30
N ARG A 392 -9.69 -12.71 7.29
CA ARG A 392 -10.68 -13.79 7.42
C ARG A 392 -10.04 -15.17 7.39
N PHE A 393 -8.91 -15.30 6.69
CA PHE A 393 -8.24 -16.58 6.46
C PHE A 393 -6.77 -16.52 6.91
N PRO A 394 -6.19 -17.63 7.41
CA PRO A 394 -6.83 -18.93 7.59
C PRO A 394 -7.79 -19.01 8.79
N ILE A 395 -7.62 -18.11 9.77
CA ILE A 395 -8.47 -17.99 10.94
C ILE A 395 -9.06 -16.58 10.90
N GLU A 396 -10.36 -16.45 11.17
CA GLU A 396 -11.04 -15.16 11.13
C GLU A 396 -10.68 -14.34 12.36
N HIS A 397 -10.19 -13.11 12.14
CA HIS A 397 -9.86 -12.18 13.22
C HIS A 397 -11.13 -11.51 13.77
N PRO A 398 -11.16 -11.10 15.05
CA PRO A 398 -12.31 -10.41 15.64
C PRO A 398 -12.70 -9.18 14.83
N SER A 399 -13.97 -9.08 14.44
CA SER A 399 -14.47 -7.98 13.61
C SER A 399 -15.91 -7.60 13.93
N HIS A 400 -16.27 -6.36 13.58
CA HIS A 400 -17.61 -5.78 13.72
C HIS A 400 -17.96 -4.96 12.48
N PHE A 401 -19.15 -5.20 11.91
CA PHE A 401 -19.65 -4.42 10.78
C PHE A 401 -20.34 -3.16 11.29
N ILE A 402 -19.87 -1.99 10.86
CA ILE A 402 -20.48 -0.71 11.21
C ILE A 402 -21.55 -0.35 10.18
N GLN A 403 -22.80 -0.25 10.62
CA GLN A 403 -23.91 0.17 9.76
C GLN A 403 -24.17 1.68 9.89
N ASP A 404 -24.11 2.23 11.10
CA ASP A 404 -24.28 3.66 11.39
C ASP A 404 -23.03 4.23 12.08
N ASP A 405 -22.64 5.46 11.71
CA ASP A 405 -21.45 6.11 12.27
C ASP A 405 -21.62 6.46 13.76
N SER A 406 -22.86 6.47 14.28
CA SER A 406 -23.17 6.58 15.72
C SER A 406 -22.68 5.38 16.54
N GLU A 407 -22.45 4.22 15.93
CA GLU A 407 -21.86 3.05 16.62
C GLU A 407 -20.36 3.26 16.95
N CYS A 408 -19.73 4.33 16.43
CA CYS A 408 -18.33 4.65 16.68
C CYS A 408 -18.06 5.30 18.06
N GLU A 409 -19.08 5.51 18.89
CA GLU A 409 -18.92 6.18 20.20
C GLU A 409 -18.27 5.28 21.26
N SER A 410 -18.35 3.95 21.14
CA SER A 410 -17.84 2.98 22.13
C SER A 410 -16.87 1.94 21.54
N LEU A 411 -15.96 2.37 20.66
CA LEU A 411 -14.99 1.49 20.01
C LEU A 411 -13.98 0.90 21.02
N GLN A 412 -13.80 -0.42 20.98
CA GLN A 412 -12.78 -1.16 21.73
C GLN A 412 -11.60 -1.53 20.83
N PRO A 413 -10.34 -1.47 21.32
CA PRO A 413 -9.18 -1.95 20.59
C PRO A 413 -9.20 -3.49 20.45
N GLY A 414 -8.39 -4.03 19.54
CA GLY A 414 -8.30 -5.47 19.27
C GLY A 414 -9.42 -6.04 18.39
N ILE A 415 -10.26 -5.17 17.80
CA ILE A 415 -11.37 -5.57 16.91
C ILE A 415 -11.27 -4.78 15.60
N TRP A 416 -11.48 -5.47 14.47
CA TRP A 416 -11.60 -4.85 13.14
C TRP A 416 -13.00 -4.30 12.89
N TYR A 417 -13.13 -2.98 12.91
CA TYR A 417 -14.37 -2.32 12.53
C TYR A 417 -14.40 -2.01 11.05
N TYR A 418 -15.35 -2.53 10.30
CA TYR A 418 -15.39 -2.34 8.85
C TYR A 418 -16.70 -1.76 8.33
N LYS A 419 -16.59 -0.95 7.27
CA LYS A 419 -17.69 -0.35 6.53
C LYS A 419 -17.54 -0.68 5.05
N ILE A 420 -18.65 -0.96 4.37
CA ILE A 420 -18.66 -1.15 2.92
C ILE A 420 -19.09 0.14 2.25
N ILE A 421 -18.28 0.63 1.32
CA ILE A 421 -18.45 1.87 0.59
C ILE A 421 -18.61 1.57 -0.90
N GLU A 422 -19.54 2.26 -1.55
CA GLU A 422 -19.64 2.20 -3.00
C GLU A 422 -18.55 3.03 -3.66
N GLY A 423 -17.60 2.38 -4.32
CA GLY A 423 -16.40 3.00 -4.86
C GLY A 423 -15.51 1.98 -5.54
N ASP A 424 -14.78 2.40 -6.57
CA ASP A 424 -13.75 1.53 -7.16
C ASP A 424 -12.42 1.69 -6.41
N HIS A 425 -11.43 0.87 -6.77
CA HIS A 425 -10.17 0.81 -6.06
C HIS A 425 -9.40 2.13 -5.99
N ILE A 426 -9.63 3.04 -6.94
CA ILE A 426 -8.93 4.32 -6.97
C ILE A 426 -9.74 5.46 -6.34
N LEU A 427 -10.87 5.17 -5.69
CA LEU A 427 -11.69 6.20 -5.02
C LEU A 427 -10.85 7.02 -4.02
N PHE A 428 -9.94 6.35 -3.32
CA PHE A 428 -9.15 6.93 -2.23
C PHE A 428 -7.85 7.60 -2.68
N ILE A 429 -7.52 7.61 -3.97
CA ILE A 429 -6.19 7.97 -4.48
C ILE A 429 -6.25 8.71 -5.82
N VAL A 430 -5.17 9.43 -6.15
CA VAL A 430 -4.84 10.09 -7.44
C VAL A 430 -5.82 11.16 -7.96
N ASN A 431 -7.14 10.95 -7.87
CA ASN A 431 -8.16 11.84 -8.41
C ASN A 431 -9.25 12.16 -7.38
N ARG A 432 -8.97 13.18 -6.55
CA ARG A 432 -9.93 13.71 -5.57
C ARG A 432 -11.22 14.22 -6.22
N GLU A 433 -11.14 14.85 -7.39
CA GLU A 433 -12.33 15.41 -8.07
C GLU A 433 -13.36 14.34 -8.43
N ARG A 434 -12.90 13.15 -8.81
CA ARG A 434 -13.77 12.02 -9.16
C ARG A 434 -14.51 11.46 -7.94
N ALA A 435 -13.87 11.45 -6.78
CA ALA A 435 -14.47 10.97 -5.55
C ALA A 435 -15.26 12.08 -4.81
N GLY A 436 -14.97 13.35 -5.12
CA GLY A 436 -15.68 14.53 -4.65
C GLY A 436 -15.73 14.61 -3.12
N VAL A 437 -16.88 15.07 -2.60
CA VAL A 437 -17.12 15.28 -1.17
C VAL A 437 -16.91 14.01 -0.34
N GLN A 438 -17.19 12.83 -0.91
CA GLN A 438 -17.06 11.56 -0.20
C GLN A 438 -15.60 11.24 0.17
N PHE A 439 -14.65 11.56 -0.70
CA PHE A 439 -13.22 11.44 -0.38
C PHE A 439 -12.87 12.30 0.82
N ASP A 440 -13.33 13.55 0.81
CA ASP A 440 -12.98 14.51 1.84
C ASP A 440 -13.49 14.07 3.20
N LEU A 441 -14.78 13.72 3.28
CA LEU A 441 -15.41 13.23 4.50
C LEU A 441 -14.71 11.99 5.06
N ILE A 442 -14.25 11.06 4.22
CA ILE A 442 -13.59 9.85 4.69
C ILE A 442 -12.24 10.17 5.34
N TYR A 443 -11.39 10.94 4.67
CA TYR A 443 -10.09 11.31 5.25
C TYR A 443 -10.22 12.20 6.49
N ASP A 444 -11.17 13.14 6.49
CA ASP A 444 -11.42 14.01 7.64
C ASP A 444 -11.85 13.16 8.84
N ASN A 445 -12.82 12.24 8.66
CA ASN A 445 -13.24 11.32 9.71
C ASN A 445 -12.11 10.41 10.21
N ILE A 446 -11.24 9.91 9.32
CA ILE A 446 -10.10 9.07 9.72
C ILE A 446 -9.13 9.89 10.57
N PHE A 447 -8.79 11.10 10.14
CA PHE A 447 -7.81 11.92 10.84
C PHE A 447 -8.35 12.42 12.17
N GLU A 448 -9.61 12.86 12.23
CA GLU A 448 -10.29 13.17 13.48
C GLU A 448 -10.27 11.98 14.44
N ARG A 449 -10.52 10.76 13.95
CA ARG A 449 -10.46 9.55 14.78
C ARG A 449 -9.05 9.27 15.30
N CYS A 450 -8.03 9.38 14.46
CA CYS A 450 -6.63 9.29 14.90
C CYS A 450 -6.34 10.31 16.01
N ARG A 451 -6.82 11.55 15.87
CA ARG A 451 -6.63 12.62 16.86
C ARG A 451 -7.44 12.40 18.15
N LYS A 452 -8.57 11.70 18.11
CA LYS A 452 -9.34 11.31 19.31
C LYS A 452 -8.64 10.22 20.13
N HIS A 453 -7.94 9.29 19.47
CA HIS A 453 -7.27 8.16 20.14
C HIS A 453 -5.84 8.47 20.64
N VAL A 454 -5.48 9.74 20.77
CA VAL A 454 -4.14 10.20 21.21
C VAL A 454 -3.84 9.82 22.66
N PHE A 455 -4.86 9.69 23.51
CA PHE A 455 -4.68 9.35 24.91
C PHE A 455 -4.97 7.86 25.13
N LYS A 456 -3.93 7.02 25.20
CA LYS A 456 -4.00 5.80 26.00
C LYS A 456 -4.49 6.25 27.38
N LYS A 457 -5.73 5.93 27.76
CA LYS A 457 -6.12 5.99 29.16
C LYS A 457 -5.22 4.99 29.87
N ASN A 458 -4.13 5.46 30.49
CA ASN A 458 -3.45 4.69 31.52
C ASN A 458 -4.56 4.22 32.48
N PRO A 459 -4.68 2.92 32.79
CA PRO A 459 -5.55 2.52 33.88
C PRO A 459 -5.10 3.31 35.10
N GLN A 460 -5.99 4.16 35.63
CA GLN A 460 -5.72 4.95 36.80
C GLN A 460 -5.21 4.00 37.88
N MET A 461 -3.95 4.18 38.29
CA MET A 461 -3.49 3.67 39.58
C MET A 461 -4.42 4.28 40.62
N LEU A 462 -5.31 3.45 41.17
CA LEU A 462 -6.06 3.78 42.37
C LEU A 462 -5.05 4.22 43.44
N PRO A 463 -5.18 5.41 44.03
CA PRO A 463 -4.29 5.83 45.10
C PRO A 463 -4.51 4.89 46.30
N ASN A 464 -3.40 4.43 46.88
CA ASN A 464 -3.36 3.66 48.12
C ASN A 464 -4.35 4.25 49.14
N GLU A 465 -5.38 3.49 49.50
CA GLU A 465 -6.09 3.72 50.74
C GLU A 465 -5.13 3.39 51.89
N ALA A 466 -4.63 4.43 52.54
CA ALA A 466 -4.02 4.32 53.86
C ALA A 466 -5.10 3.83 54.83
N GLN A 467 -4.92 2.64 55.40
CA GLN A 467 -5.72 2.19 56.53
C GLN A 467 -5.12 2.71 57.85
N PRO A 468 -5.97 3.13 58.81
CA PRO A 468 -5.56 3.61 60.14
C PRO A 468 -5.00 2.52 61.05
#